data_AF-A0A7N1A3H0-F1
#
_entry.id   AF-A0A7N1A3H0-F1
#
_cell.length_a   1.000
_cell.length_b   1.000
_cell.length_c   1.000
_cell.angle_alpha   90.00
_cell.angle_beta   90.00
_cell.angle_gamma   90.00
#
_symmetry.space_group_name_H-M   'P 1'
#
loop_
_entity.id
_entity.type
_entity.pdbx_description
1 polymer ?
#
loop_
_entity_poly.entity_id
_entity_poly.type
_entity_poly.pdbx_seq_one_letter_code
_entity_poly.pdbx_strand_id
1 'polypeptide(L)'
;MGKCRCYLDISIGGELEGRIVVELYTDVVPKTAENFRALCTGEKGIGPHTAVPLHYKGSCFHRVIKGFMVQGGDISARNGTGGESVYGLKFDDENFELKHERKGMLSMANSGPNTNGSQFFITTTRTPHLDGKHVVFGKVIKDCGEIPEGADDGISNFFKDGDTYPDWPVDLDEKPEEISWWMAAVDVIKAFGNEQFKKQDYKMALKKYGKALMYLDVCWEKEDITEERSSALRKTKSLIFTNSAACKLKLGDTEGALLDTEFALRDAEDNVKALFRQGQARMALNDIDSAVESFQKALDLEPNDSVIKKELAAAKKKIADRRAREKKAFSKMFN
;
A
#
# COMPACT_ATOMS: atom_id res chain seq x y z
N MET A 1 3.60 -35.35 -4.37
CA MET A 1 3.06 -34.44 -5.41
C MET A 1 3.37 -33.02 -4.96
N GLY A 2 3.80 -32.13 -5.86
CA GLY A 2 4.10 -30.74 -5.50
C GLY A 2 2.82 -29.97 -5.14
N LYS A 3 2.93 -29.01 -4.21
CA LYS A 3 1.82 -28.16 -3.78
C LYS A 3 1.31 -27.28 -4.94
N CYS A 4 0.01 -27.30 -5.21
CA CYS A 4 -0.58 -26.47 -6.26
C CYS A 4 -0.68 -25.00 -5.82
N ARG A 5 -0.10 -24.10 -6.62
CA ARG A 5 -0.07 -22.65 -6.33
C ARG A 5 -0.62 -21.84 -7.49
N CYS A 6 -1.31 -20.77 -7.15
CA CYS A 6 -1.81 -19.78 -8.10
C CYS A 6 -1.44 -18.37 -7.62
N TYR A 7 -1.48 -17.40 -8.52
CA TYR A 7 -1.29 -15.98 -8.16
C TYR A 7 -2.36 -15.09 -8.78
N LEU A 8 -2.59 -13.95 -8.13
CA LEU A 8 -3.45 -12.87 -8.59
C LEU A 8 -2.65 -11.57 -8.54
N ASP A 9 -2.40 -10.97 -9.70
CA ASP A 9 -1.84 -9.62 -9.79
C ASP A 9 -2.95 -8.59 -9.58
N ILE A 10 -2.79 -7.74 -8.57
CA ILE A 10 -3.83 -6.81 -8.11
C ILE A 10 -3.51 -5.41 -8.58
N SER A 11 -4.49 -4.75 -9.18
CA SER A 11 -4.43 -3.33 -9.49
C SER A 11 -5.53 -2.57 -8.74
N ILE A 12 -5.20 -1.37 -8.26
CA ILE A 12 -6.15 -0.45 -7.59
C ILE A 12 -6.12 0.88 -8.36
N GLY A 13 -7.29 1.38 -8.78
CA GLY A 13 -7.35 2.61 -9.58
C GLY A 13 -6.65 2.51 -10.94
N GLY A 14 -6.47 1.30 -11.49
CA GLY A 14 -5.75 1.06 -12.74
C GLY A 14 -4.23 0.90 -12.59
N GLU A 15 -3.70 0.99 -11.38
CA GLU A 15 -2.27 0.86 -11.10
C GLU A 15 -1.97 -0.46 -10.42
N LEU A 16 -0.91 -1.15 -10.87
CA LEU A 16 -0.47 -2.42 -10.31
C LEU A 16 0.06 -2.20 -8.89
N GLU A 17 -0.56 -2.88 -7.92
CA GLU A 17 -0.26 -2.73 -6.49
C GLU A 17 0.57 -3.87 -5.93
N GLY A 18 0.39 -5.10 -6.43
CA GLY A 18 1.18 -6.23 -5.98
C GLY A 18 0.58 -7.56 -6.38
N ARG A 19 1.18 -8.64 -5.90
CA ARG A 19 0.79 -10.02 -6.20
C ARG A 19 0.32 -10.74 -4.94
N ILE A 20 -0.82 -11.41 -5.03
CA ILE A 20 -1.30 -12.36 -4.02
C ILE A 20 -1.00 -13.76 -4.51
N VAL A 21 -0.26 -14.56 -3.73
CA VAL A 21 0.00 -15.99 -4.02
C VAL A 21 -0.83 -16.85 -3.08
N VAL A 22 -1.46 -17.89 -3.61
CA VAL A 22 -2.29 -18.83 -2.85
C VAL A 22 -1.82 -20.27 -3.06
N GLU A 23 -1.73 -21.01 -1.96
CA GLU A 23 -1.58 -22.47 -1.95
C GLU A 23 -2.97 -23.08 -1.87
N LEU A 24 -3.26 -24.03 -2.76
CA LEU A 24 -4.53 -24.72 -2.83
C LEU A 24 -4.42 -26.08 -2.14
N TYR A 25 -5.42 -26.44 -1.36
CA TYR A 25 -5.47 -27.71 -0.62
C TYR A 25 -6.00 -28.84 -1.50
N THR A 26 -5.25 -29.20 -2.56
CA THR A 26 -5.63 -30.22 -3.55
C THR A 26 -5.86 -31.60 -2.93
N ASP A 27 -5.21 -31.89 -1.81
CA ASP A 27 -5.31 -33.20 -1.14
C ASP A 27 -6.57 -33.31 -0.27
N VAL A 28 -7.20 -32.19 0.08
CA VAL A 28 -8.38 -32.11 0.96
C VAL A 28 -9.64 -31.78 0.16
N VAL A 29 -9.55 -30.84 -0.78
CA VAL A 29 -10.67 -30.36 -1.60
C VAL A 29 -10.25 -30.25 -3.08
N PRO A 30 -9.93 -31.39 -3.74
CA PRO A 30 -9.42 -31.42 -5.10
C PRO A 30 -10.34 -30.74 -6.13
N LYS A 31 -11.67 -30.90 -6.03
CA LYS A 31 -12.60 -30.27 -6.99
C LYS A 31 -12.62 -28.75 -6.83
N THR A 32 -12.66 -28.27 -5.59
CA THR A 32 -12.70 -26.84 -5.28
C THR A 32 -11.38 -26.17 -5.66
N ALA A 33 -10.25 -26.82 -5.36
CA ALA A 33 -8.93 -26.38 -5.76
C ALA A 33 -8.77 -26.33 -7.29
N GLU A 34 -9.19 -27.37 -8.00
CA GLU A 34 -9.11 -27.41 -9.48
C GLU A 34 -9.99 -26.33 -10.13
N ASN A 35 -11.17 -26.05 -9.57
CA ASN A 35 -12.02 -24.96 -10.04
C ASN A 35 -11.29 -23.61 -9.96
N PHE A 36 -10.71 -23.29 -8.81
CA PHE A 36 -9.99 -22.03 -8.65
C PHE A 36 -8.74 -21.96 -9.54
N ARG A 37 -7.96 -23.05 -9.62
CA ARG A 37 -6.75 -23.12 -10.46
C ARG A 37 -7.08 -22.89 -11.94
N ALA A 38 -8.11 -23.57 -12.45
CA ALA A 38 -8.55 -23.42 -13.83
C ALA A 38 -9.09 -22.01 -14.13
N LEU A 39 -9.78 -21.38 -13.17
CA LEU A 39 -10.21 -19.99 -13.27
C LEU A 39 -9.03 -18.99 -13.18
N CYS A 40 -7.92 -19.34 -12.55
CA CYS A 40 -6.68 -18.55 -12.61
C CYS A 40 -6.00 -18.62 -13.97
N THR A 41 -6.04 -19.77 -14.67
CA THR A 41 -5.38 -19.93 -15.98
C THR A 41 -6.27 -19.52 -17.16
N GLY A 42 -7.59 -19.60 -17.00
CA GLY A 42 -8.54 -19.37 -18.09
C GLY A 42 -8.59 -20.50 -19.11
N GLU A 43 -7.98 -21.66 -18.82
CA GLU A 43 -7.80 -22.75 -19.80
C GLU A 43 -9.10 -23.42 -20.24
N LYS A 44 -10.19 -23.25 -19.48
CA LYS A 44 -11.51 -23.84 -19.76
C LYS A 44 -12.35 -23.02 -20.75
N GLY A 45 -11.80 -21.92 -21.29
CA GLY A 45 -12.44 -21.15 -22.34
C GLY A 45 -13.65 -20.34 -21.88
N ILE A 46 -14.73 -20.37 -22.64
CA ILE A 46 -15.94 -19.58 -22.39
C ILE A 46 -16.95 -20.41 -21.60
N GLY A 47 -17.50 -19.83 -20.53
CA GLY A 47 -18.53 -20.46 -19.70
C GLY A 47 -19.84 -20.62 -20.47
N PRO A 48 -20.43 -21.83 -20.52
CA PRO A 48 -21.64 -22.08 -21.29
C PRO A 48 -22.88 -21.33 -20.78
N HIS A 49 -22.92 -20.95 -19.50
CA HIS A 49 -24.10 -20.30 -18.92
C HIS A 49 -23.98 -18.77 -18.86
N THR A 50 -22.78 -18.26 -18.67
CA THR A 50 -22.51 -16.82 -18.57
C THR A 50 -22.02 -16.18 -19.87
N ALA A 51 -21.58 -17.00 -20.84
CA ALA A 51 -20.99 -16.55 -22.10
C ALA A 51 -19.79 -15.60 -21.95
N VAL A 52 -19.11 -15.63 -20.80
CA VAL A 52 -17.85 -14.91 -20.54
C VAL A 52 -16.70 -15.90 -20.36
N PRO A 53 -15.44 -15.49 -20.51
CA PRO A 53 -14.30 -16.34 -20.18
C PRO A 53 -14.35 -16.84 -18.73
N LEU A 54 -14.13 -18.14 -18.52
CA LEU A 54 -13.93 -18.77 -17.22
C LEU A 54 -12.54 -18.39 -16.69
N HIS A 55 -12.34 -17.10 -16.37
CA HIS A 55 -11.04 -16.54 -16.04
C HIS A 55 -11.17 -15.37 -15.06
N TYR A 56 -10.35 -15.35 -14.00
CA TYR A 56 -10.30 -14.26 -13.04
C TYR A 56 -9.63 -12.98 -13.57
N LYS A 57 -8.86 -13.04 -14.65
CA LYS A 57 -8.20 -11.85 -15.22
C LYS A 57 -9.25 -10.80 -15.61
N GLY A 58 -9.16 -9.63 -14.98
CA GLY A 58 -10.09 -8.51 -15.18
C GLY A 58 -11.34 -8.56 -14.31
N SER A 59 -11.51 -9.59 -13.46
CA SER A 59 -12.48 -9.58 -12.35
C SER A 59 -12.01 -8.61 -11.25
N CYS A 60 -12.95 -8.08 -10.46
CA CYS A 60 -12.65 -7.21 -9.33
C CYS A 60 -12.98 -7.87 -7.97
N PHE A 61 -12.42 -7.30 -6.90
CA PHE A 61 -12.94 -7.46 -5.55
C PHE A 61 -14.12 -6.51 -5.36
N HIS A 62 -15.35 -7.01 -5.53
CA HIS A 62 -16.57 -6.20 -5.52
C HIS A 62 -17.10 -5.94 -4.10
N ARG A 63 -16.59 -6.64 -3.09
CA ARG A 63 -17.00 -6.46 -1.69
C ARG A 63 -15.81 -6.58 -0.74
N VAL A 64 -15.52 -5.49 -0.03
CA VAL A 64 -14.40 -5.40 0.92
C VAL A 64 -14.95 -4.95 2.28
N ILE A 65 -14.75 -5.76 3.31
CA ILE A 65 -15.17 -5.43 4.68
C ILE A 65 -13.93 -5.43 5.58
N LYS A 66 -13.53 -4.22 6.02
CA LYS A 66 -12.37 -4.02 6.89
C LYS A 66 -12.50 -4.87 8.16
N GLY A 67 -11.44 -5.62 8.49
CA GLY A 67 -11.42 -6.48 9.66
C GLY A 67 -12.25 -7.76 9.50
N PHE A 68 -12.67 -8.11 8.28
CA PHE A 68 -13.40 -9.34 8.01
C PHE A 68 -12.84 -10.12 6.82
N MET A 69 -13.10 -9.66 5.59
CA MET A 69 -12.70 -10.35 4.36
C MET A 69 -12.72 -9.44 3.13
N VAL A 70 -12.06 -9.89 2.06
CA VAL A 70 -12.16 -9.34 0.71
C VAL A 70 -12.74 -10.41 -0.22
N GLN A 71 -13.81 -10.08 -0.94
CA GLN A 71 -14.55 -11.00 -1.81
C GLN A 71 -14.47 -10.56 -3.27
N GLY A 72 -14.21 -11.53 -4.14
CA GLY A 72 -14.07 -11.37 -5.59
C GLY A 72 -14.55 -12.59 -6.35
N GLY A 73 -14.11 -12.73 -7.60
CA GLY A 73 -14.40 -13.89 -8.44
C GLY A 73 -15.79 -13.89 -9.08
N ASP A 74 -16.52 -12.77 -9.08
CA ASP A 74 -17.68 -12.60 -9.96
C ASP A 74 -17.17 -12.23 -11.36
N ILE A 75 -16.89 -13.27 -12.15
CA ILE A 75 -16.28 -13.15 -13.47
C ILE A 75 -17.22 -12.58 -14.53
N SER A 76 -18.53 -12.54 -14.27
CA SER A 76 -19.54 -12.08 -15.24
C SER A 76 -20.15 -10.73 -14.87
N ALA A 77 -20.85 -10.62 -13.74
CA ALA A 77 -21.59 -9.41 -13.37
C ALA A 77 -20.76 -8.40 -12.57
N ARG A 78 -19.64 -8.84 -12.00
CA ARG A 78 -18.69 -8.03 -11.22
C ARG A 78 -19.30 -7.28 -10.03
N ASN A 79 -20.43 -7.74 -9.52
CA ASN A 79 -21.17 -7.08 -8.43
C ASN A 79 -21.67 -8.06 -7.35
N GLY A 80 -21.32 -9.34 -7.47
CA GLY A 80 -21.68 -10.41 -6.54
C GLY A 80 -22.90 -11.23 -6.96
N THR A 81 -23.60 -10.86 -8.04
CA THR A 81 -24.78 -11.59 -8.53
C THR A 81 -24.47 -12.65 -9.57
N GLY A 82 -23.25 -12.65 -10.13
CA GLY A 82 -22.83 -13.54 -11.20
C GLY A 82 -21.83 -14.62 -10.78
N GLY A 83 -21.08 -15.09 -11.78
CA GLY A 83 -20.10 -16.16 -11.66
C GLY A 83 -20.62 -17.54 -12.06
N GLU A 84 -19.69 -18.41 -12.44
CA GLU A 84 -19.92 -19.77 -12.91
C GLU A 84 -18.66 -20.60 -12.65
N SER A 85 -18.81 -21.85 -12.22
CA SER A 85 -17.68 -22.75 -12.02
C SER A 85 -17.24 -23.42 -13.32
N VAL A 86 -16.06 -24.04 -13.32
CA VAL A 86 -15.61 -24.84 -14.46
C VAL A 86 -16.41 -26.13 -14.67
N TYR A 87 -17.33 -26.45 -13.75
CA TYR A 87 -18.21 -27.62 -13.78
C TYR A 87 -19.66 -27.26 -14.15
N GLY A 88 -19.96 -25.98 -14.39
CA GLY A 88 -21.30 -25.45 -14.62
C GLY A 88 -21.65 -24.29 -13.67
N LEU A 89 -22.91 -23.84 -13.67
CA LEU A 89 -23.34 -22.68 -12.86
C LEU A 89 -22.98 -22.81 -11.38
N LYS A 90 -23.18 -24.00 -10.81
CA LYS A 90 -22.96 -24.29 -9.40
C LYS A 90 -22.38 -25.70 -9.21
N PHE A 91 -21.62 -25.89 -8.13
CA PHE A 91 -21.18 -27.21 -7.67
C PHE A 91 -21.28 -27.34 -6.14
N ASP A 92 -21.26 -28.58 -5.68
CA ASP A 92 -21.50 -28.96 -4.28
C ASP A 92 -20.41 -28.48 -3.32
N ASP A 93 -20.75 -28.38 -2.04
CA ASP A 93 -19.76 -28.21 -0.97
C ASP A 93 -18.97 -29.50 -0.82
N GLU A 94 -17.67 -29.47 -1.11
CA GLU A 94 -16.85 -30.67 -1.15
C GLU A 94 -16.62 -31.29 0.24
N ASN A 95 -16.23 -30.48 1.22
CA ASN A 95 -16.27 -30.79 2.65
C ASN A 95 -16.02 -29.51 3.49
N PHE A 96 -16.09 -29.63 4.81
CA PHE A 96 -15.82 -28.55 5.76
C PHE A 96 -14.76 -28.94 6.81
N GLU A 97 -13.79 -29.77 6.43
CA GLU A 97 -12.74 -30.24 7.34
C GLU A 97 -11.88 -29.07 7.86
N LEU A 98 -11.56 -28.14 6.95
CA LEU A 98 -10.73 -26.98 7.22
C LEU A 98 -11.56 -25.80 7.75
N LYS A 99 -11.03 -25.13 8.76
CA LYS A 99 -11.69 -24.01 9.47
C LYS A 99 -11.07 -22.66 9.14
N HIS A 100 -11.83 -21.59 9.35
CA HIS A 100 -11.41 -20.21 9.11
C HIS A 100 -10.61 -19.62 10.28
N GLU A 101 -9.50 -20.27 10.63
CA GLU A 101 -8.82 -20.07 11.91
C GLU A 101 -7.91 -18.84 11.97
N ARG A 102 -7.56 -18.26 10.82
CA ARG A 102 -6.61 -17.13 10.74
C ARG A 102 -6.90 -16.21 9.55
N LYS A 103 -6.14 -15.10 9.48
CA LYS A 103 -6.07 -14.26 8.28
C LYS A 103 -5.45 -15.03 7.11
N GLY A 104 -5.85 -14.68 5.89
CA GLY A 104 -5.33 -15.25 4.65
C GLY A 104 -5.96 -16.58 4.26
N MET A 105 -7.07 -17.02 4.87
CA MET A 105 -7.74 -18.25 4.43
C MET A 105 -8.54 -17.96 3.15
N LEU A 106 -8.39 -18.81 2.14
CA LEU A 106 -9.10 -18.73 0.87
C LEU A 106 -10.29 -19.69 0.90
N SER A 107 -11.49 -19.15 0.66
CA SER A 107 -12.75 -19.88 0.89
C SER A 107 -13.83 -19.49 -0.12
N MET A 108 -14.73 -20.42 -0.43
CA MET A 108 -15.77 -20.25 -1.44
C MET A 108 -16.89 -19.33 -0.94
N ALA A 109 -17.28 -18.36 -1.76
CA ALA A 109 -18.54 -17.65 -1.55
C ALA A 109 -19.69 -18.46 -2.14
N ASN A 110 -20.81 -18.53 -1.41
CA ASN A 110 -22.00 -19.25 -1.82
C ASN A 110 -23.28 -18.51 -1.36
N SER A 111 -24.44 -18.99 -1.80
CA SER A 111 -25.78 -18.48 -1.45
C SER A 111 -26.61 -19.54 -0.71
N GLY A 112 -25.94 -20.37 0.10
CA GLY A 112 -26.51 -21.55 0.76
C GLY A 112 -25.79 -22.84 0.35
N PRO A 113 -26.18 -23.99 0.94
CA PRO A 113 -25.52 -25.27 0.68
C PRO A 113 -25.44 -25.61 -0.80
N ASN A 114 -24.30 -26.12 -1.26
CA ASN A 114 -24.05 -26.61 -2.61
C ASN A 114 -24.25 -25.56 -3.72
N THR A 115 -23.90 -24.30 -3.44
CA THR A 115 -24.02 -23.20 -4.42
C THR A 115 -22.69 -22.51 -4.73
N ASN A 116 -21.60 -23.29 -4.71
CA ASN A 116 -20.27 -22.82 -5.08
C ASN A 116 -20.21 -22.51 -6.57
N GLY A 117 -19.62 -21.37 -6.95
CA GLY A 117 -19.43 -20.96 -8.34
C GLY A 117 -17.98 -20.57 -8.61
N SER A 118 -17.75 -19.36 -9.12
CA SER A 118 -16.41 -18.77 -9.24
C SER A 118 -16.05 -17.81 -8.10
N GLN A 119 -17.04 -17.34 -7.32
CA GLN A 119 -16.80 -16.35 -6.28
C GLN A 119 -16.06 -16.92 -5.08
N PHE A 120 -15.14 -16.15 -4.53
CA PHE A 120 -14.31 -16.53 -3.38
C PHE A 120 -14.08 -15.32 -2.47
N PHE A 121 -13.64 -15.58 -1.25
CA PHE A 121 -13.14 -14.54 -0.37
C PHE A 121 -11.82 -14.95 0.29
N ILE A 122 -11.03 -13.94 0.65
CA ILE A 122 -9.82 -14.07 1.46
C ILE A 122 -10.10 -13.42 2.81
N THR A 123 -9.94 -14.18 3.89
CA THR A 123 -10.16 -13.65 5.25
C THR A 123 -9.05 -12.67 5.62
N THR A 124 -9.39 -11.57 6.31
CA THR A 124 -8.40 -10.65 6.89
C THR A 124 -8.26 -10.81 8.41
N THR A 125 -9.07 -11.68 9.00
CA THR A 125 -9.05 -12.06 10.41
C THR A 125 -9.54 -13.51 10.59
N ARG A 126 -9.54 -14.03 11.82
CA ARG A 126 -10.17 -15.32 12.17
C ARG A 126 -11.69 -15.20 12.09
N THR A 127 -12.36 -16.10 11.37
CA THR A 127 -13.80 -15.98 11.03
C THR A 127 -14.59 -17.28 11.29
N PRO A 128 -14.65 -17.77 12.54
CA PRO A 128 -15.19 -19.10 12.86
C PRO A 128 -16.70 -19.23 12.63
N HIS A 129 -17.43 -18.12 12.52
CA HIS A 129 -18.86 -18.12 12.22
C HIS A 129 -19.20 -18.58 10.78
N LEU A 130 -18.17 -18.71 9.93
CA LEU A 130 -18.23 -19.24 8.56
C LEU A 130 -17.93 -20.75 8.48
N ASP A 131 -17.44 -21.36 9.57
CA ASP A 131 -17.12 -22.79 9.62
C ASP A 131 -18.40 -23.62 9.38
N GLY A 132 -18.27 -24.69 8.58
CA GLY A 132 -19.40 -25.54 8.18
C GLY A 132 -20.37 -24.90 7.18
N LYS A 133 -20.08 -23.69 6.68
CA LYS A 133 -20.92 -22.98 5.70
C LYS A 133 -20.20 -22.65 4.39
N HIS A 134 -18.89 -22.47 4.45
CA HIS A 134 -18.05 -22.13 3.31
C HIS A 134 -16.85 -23.06 3.23
N VAL A 135 -16.61 -23.63 2.04
CA VAL A 135 -15.51 -24.55 1.81
C VAL A 135 -14.19 -23.77 1.82
N VAL A 136 -13.34 -24.02 2.80
CA VAL A 136 -11.96 -23.52 2.83
C VAL A 136 -11.12 -24.39 1.90
N PHE A 137 -10.49 -23.78 0.90
CA PHE A 137 -9.78 -24.53 -0.14
C PHE A 137 -8.36 -24.05 -0.42
N GLY A 138 -7.91 -23.05 0.31
CA GLY A 138 -6.52 -22.66 0.25
C GLY A 138 -6.16 -21.67 1.34
N LYS A 139 -4.96 -21.16 1.23
CA LYS A 139 -4.47 -20.04 2.02
C LYS A 139 -3.63 -19.14 1.13
N VAL A 140 -3.71 -17.85 1.37
CA VAL A 140 -2.66 -16.92 1.00
C VAL A 140 -1.41 -17.38 1.74
N ILE A 141 -0.46 -17.87 0.96
CA ILE A 141 0.86 -18.14 1.47
C ILE A 141 1.68 -16.89 1.28
N LYS A 142 2.29 -16.45 2.38
CA LYS A 142 3.42 -15.52 2.33
C LYS A 142 4.75 -16.27 2.15
N ASP A 143 4.67 -17.59 1.96
CA ASP A 143 5.75 -18.56 2.15
C ASP A 143 5.70 -19.56 0.99
N CYS A 144 6.55 -19.32 0.00
CA CYS A 144 6.75 -20.18 -1.15
C CYS A 144 7.52 -21.45 -0.72
N GLY A 145 6.86 -22.41 -0.09
CA GLY A 145 7.51 -23.69 0.25
C GLY A 145 8.22 -24.33 -0.96
N GLU A 146 9.55 -24.38 -0.91
CA GLU A 146 10.46 -24.87 -1.96
C GLU A 146 10.19 -24.31 -3.37
N ILE A 147 10.76 -23.13 -3.59
CA ILE A 147 11.40 -22.81 -4.86
C ILE A 147 12.54 -23.84 -5.05
N PRO A 148 12.77 -24.40 -6.26
CA PRO A 148 13.99 -25.17 -6.52
C PRO A 148 15.20 -24.37 -6.04
N GLU A 149 16.17 -24.99 -5.36
CA GLU A 149 17.34 -24.30 -4.82
C GLU A 149 17.97 -23.37 -5.87
N GLY A 150 17.85 -22.05 -5.67
CA GLY A 150 18.35 -21.00 -6.56
C GLY A 150 17.36 -20.35 -7.55
N ALA A 151 16.05 -20.66 -7.55
CA ALA A 151 15.07 -19.93 -8.37
C ALA A 151 14.47 -18.69 -7.68
N ASP A 152 13.99 -17.72 -8.47
CA ASP A 152 13.47 -16.41 -8.05
C ASP A 152 11.95 -16.46 -7.81
N ASP A 153 11.49 -15.93 -6.66
CA ASP A 153 10.07 -15.88 -6.27
C ASP A 153 9.28 -14.79 -6.99
N GLY A 154 9.96 -13.85 -7.65
CA GLY A 154 9.37 -12.69 -8.32
C GLY A 154 8.61 -11.75 -7.37
N ILE A 155 8.82 -11.87 -6.06
CA ILE A 155 8.31 -10.96 -5.03
C ILE A 155 9.38 -9.91 -4.72
N SER A 156 10.64 -10.37 -4.59
CA SER A 156 11.78 -9.48 -4.64
C SER A 156 11.90 -8.86 -6.04
N ASN A 157 12.14 -7.54 -6.12
CA ASN A 157 12.25 -6.82 -7.39
C ASN A 157 11.02 -6.98 -8.32
N PHE A 158 9.81 -7.08 -7.77
CA PHE A 158 8.56 -7.23 -8.55
C PHE A 158 8.40 -6.16 -9.64
N PHE A 159 8.76 -4.91 -9.34
CA PHE A 159 8.72 -3.78 -10.28
C PHE A 159 9.90 -3.74 -11.26
N LYS A 160 10.84 -4.70 -11.16
CA LYS A 160 12.06 -4.82 -11.98
C LYS A 160 12.91 -3.54 -11.96
N ASP A 161 12.94 -2.86 -10.82
CA ASP A 161 13.65 -1.61 -10.59
C ASP A 161 14.96 -1.77 -9.80
N GLY A 162 15.35 -3.00 -9.47
CA GLY A 162 16.57 -3.35 -8.75
C GLY A 162 16.40 -3.46 -7.23
N ASP A 163 15.23 -3.12 -6.70
CA ASP A 163 14.95 -3.22 -5.26
C ASP A 163 14.60 -4.66 -4.87
N THR A 164 15.57 -5.37 -4.32
CA THR A 164 15.44 -6.79 -3.91
C THR A 164 14.85 -6.97 -2.53
N TYR A 165 14.60 -5.90 -1.76
CA TYR A 165 13.99 -6.03 -0.45
C TYR A 165 12.51 -6.41 -0.59
N PRO A 166 11.95 -7.28 0.27
CA PRO A 166 10.50 -7.50 0.31
C PRO A 166 9.73 -6.23 0.69
N ASP A 167 8.52 -6.05 0.16
CA ASP A 167 7.70 -4.85 0.45
C ASP A 167 7.37 -4.68 1.93
N TRP A 168 7.24 -5.77 2.69
CA TRP A 168 7.07 -5.72 4.14
C TRP A 168 8.28 -6.36 4.85
N PRO A 169 8.88 -5.70 5.86
CA PRO A 169 10.04 -6.21 6.61
C PRO A 169 9.86 -7.62 7.19
N VAL A 170 8.64 -7.93 7.62
CA VAL A 170 8.29 -9.24 8.22
C VAL A 170 8.46 -10.40 7.22
N ASP A 171 8.50 -10.08 5.92
CA ASP A 171 8.62 -11.04 4.82
C ASP A 171 10.07 -11.35 4.44
N LEU A 172 11.05 -10.80 5.15
CA LEU A 172 12.43 -11.27 5.02
C LEU A 172 12.56 -12.70 5.55
N ASP A 173 13.12 -13.58 4.72
CA ASP A 173 13.38 -15.00 5.04
C ASP A 173 14.26 -15.11 6.28
N GLU A 174 15.43 -14.49 6.22
CA GLU A 174 16.32 -14.31 7.35
C GLU A 174 16.14 -12.90 7.89
N LYS A 175 15.91 -12.77 9.20
CA LYS A 175 15.76 -11.47 9.88
C LYS A 175 17.06 -11.18 10.61
N PRO A 176 17.91 -10.28 10.09
CA PRO A 176 19.19 -10.02 10.73
C PRO A 176 18.99 -9.47 12.14
N GLU A 177 19.79 -9.96 13.08
CA GLU A 177 19.78 -9.47 14.47
C GLU A 177 20.37 -8.05 14.51
N GLU A 178 21.46 -7.83 13.78
CA GLU A 178 22.21 -6.58 13.72
C GLU A 178 21.38 -5.40 13.17
N ILE A 179 21.19 -4.36 13.97
CA ILE A 179 20.50 -3.12 13.55
C ILE A 179 21.19 -2.43 12.37
N SER A 180 22.51 -2.59 12.23
CA SER A 180 23.30 -2.00 11.15
C SER A 180 22.84 -2.45 9.77
N TRP A 181 22.42 -3.71 9.65
CA TRP A 181 21.87 -4.24 8.41
C TRP A 181 20.53 -3.57 8.06
N TRP A 182 19.64 -3.41 9.04
CA TRP A 182 18.35 -2.76 8.85
C TRP A 182 18.49 -1.30 8.47
N MET A 183 19.42 -0.58 9.13
CA MET A 183 19.76 0.80 8.77
C MET A 183 20.26 0.90 7.32
N ALA A 184 21.13 -0.01 6.90
CA ALA A 184 21.60 -0.07 5.52
C ALA A 184 20.46 -0.34 4.53
N ALA A 185 19.54 -1.26 4.86
CA ALA A 185 18.36 -1.54 4.05
C ALA A 185 17.46 -0.30 3.89
N VAL A 186 17.20 0.42 4.98
CA VAL A 186 16.46 1.69 4.95
C VAL A 186 17.11 2.69 4.01
N ASP A 187 18.44 2.85 4.07
CA ASP A 187 19.17 3.78 3.22
C ASP A 187 19.10 3.41 1.74
N VAL A 188 19.21 2.12 1.41
CA VAL A 188 19.08 1.62 0.03
C VAL A 188 17.66 1.82 -0.50
N ILE A 189 16.63 1.42 0.26
CA ILE A 189 15.22 1.58 -0.16
C ILE A 189 14.88 3.06 -0.34
N LYS A 190 15.34 3.93 0.57
CA LYS A 190 15.20 5.39 0.45
C LYS A 190 15.90 5.91 -0.81
N ALA A 191 17.08 5.38 -1.16
CA ALA A 191 17.79 5.76 -2.38
C ALA A 191 16.97 5.41 -3.64
N PHE A 192 16.34 4.24 -3.70
CA PHE A 192 15.40 3.92 -4.77
C PHE A 192 14.25 4.92 -4.85
N GLY A 193 13.67 5.33 -3.71
CA GLY A 193 12.67 6.41 -3.69
C GLY A 193 13.18 7.72 -4.29
N ASN A 194 14.43 8.10 -3.99
CA ASN A 194 15.06 9.30 -4.56
C ASN A 194 15.28 9.17 -6.08
N GLU A 195 15.61 7.98 -6.58
CA GLU A 195 15.76 7.74 -8.01
C GLU A 195 14.43 7.86 -8.76
N GLN A 196 13.36 7.28 -8.21
CA GLN A 196 12.02 7.40 -8.78
C GLN A 196 11.54 8.86 -8.76
N PHE A 197 11.86 9.61 -7.71
CA PHE A 197 11.60 11.05 -7.66
C PHE A 197 12.31 11.81 -8.78
N LYS A 198 13.59 11.49 -9.07
CA LYS A 198 14.34 12.11 -10.19
C LYS A 198 13.71 11.79 -11.55
N LYS A 199 13.13 10.60 -11.70
CA LYS A 199 12.36 10.18 -12.89
C LYS A 199 10.95 10.80 -12.95
N GLN A 200 10.58 11.62 -11.97
CA GLN A 200 9.25 12.21 -11.80
C GLN A 200 8.12 11.17 -11.58
N ASP A 201 8.49 9.93 -11.24
CA ASP A 201 7.53 8.93 -10.78
C ASP A 201 7.31 9.11 -9.27
N TYR A 202 6.52 10.12 -8.93
CA TYR A 202 6.25 10.50 -7.54
C TYR A 202 5.44 9.44 -6.79
N LYS A 203 4.64 8.62 -7.50
CA LYS A 203 3.86 7.55 -6.89
C LYS A 203 4.76 6.39 -6.48
N MET A 204 5.65 5.94 -7.38
CA MET A 204 6.62 4.91 -7.02
C MET A 204 7.59 5.41 -5.95
N ALA A 205 8.01 6.67 -6.03
CA ALA A 205 8.83 7.28 -4.98
C ALA A 205 8.15 7.18 -3.60
N LEU A 206 6.84 7.50 -3.52
CA LEU A 206 6.06 7.34 -2.28
C LEU A 206 5.98 5.89 -1.81
N LYS A 207 5.78 4.91 -2.71
CA LYS A 207 5.79 3.49 -2.34
C LYS A 207 7.13 3.09 -1.70
N LYS A 208 8.25 3.52 -2.29
CA LYS A 208 9.60 3.25 -1.74
C LYS A 208 9.85 3.97 -0.42
N TYR A 209 9.42 5.22 -0.27
CA TYR A 209 9.55 5.93 1.02
C TYR A 209 8.70 5.29 2.12
N GLY A 210 7.47 4.87 1.82
CA GLY A 210 6.63 4.12 2.76
C GLY A 210 7.28 2.81 3.18
N LYS A 211 7.86 2.08 2.22
CA LYS A 211 8.65 0.87 2.48
C LYS A 211 9.86 1.16 3.38
N ALA A 212 10.63 2.20 3.10
CA ALA A 212 11.76 2.60 3.95
C ALA A 212 11.33 2.93 5.38
N LEU A 213 10.15 3.56 5.57
CA LEU A 213 9.59 3.80 6.91
C LEU A 213 9.23 2.49 7.63
N MET A 214 8.63 1.51 6.94
CA MET A 214 8.34 0.21 7.55
C MET A 214 9.61 -0.53 8.02
N TYR A 215 10.68 -0.49 7.22
CA TYR A 215 11.98 -1.05 7.61
C TYR A 215 12.62 -0.28 8.77
N LEU A 216 12.45 1.05 8.78
CA LEU A 216 12.91 1.90 9.86
C LEU A 216 12.15 1.61 11.16
N ASP A 217 10.86 1.29 11.08
CA ASP A 217 10.06 0.95 12.26
C ASP A 217 10.59 -0.30 12.97
N VAL A 218 11.04 -1.30 12.22
CA VAL A 218 11.67 -2.52 12.77
C VAL A 218 12.98 -2.21 13.52
N CYS A 219 13.71 -1.17 13.13
CA CYS A 219 14.95 -0.79 13.82
C CYS A 219 14.71 -0.40 15.28
N TRP A 220 13.52 0.13 15.61
CA TRP A 220 13.16 0.52 16.97
C TRP A 220 12.86 -0.67 17.89
N GLU A 221 12.62 -1.85 17.32
CA GLU A 221 12.36 -3.08 18.05
C GLU A 221 13.64 -3.85 18.40
N LYS A 222 14.82 -3.36 17.97
CA LYS A 222 16.12 -4.02 18.18
C LYS A 222 16.72 -3.70 19.53
N GLU A 223 17.24 -4.74 20.21
CA GLU A 223 17.77 -4.65 21.58
C GLU A 223 19.07 -3.81 21.68
N ASP A 224 19.83 -3.70 20.59
CA ASP A 224 21.14 -3.04 20.51
C ASP A 224 21.07 -1.56 20.06
N ILE A 225 19.91 -0.92 20.22
CA ILE A 225 19.72 0.48 19.85
C ILE A 225 20.41 1.41 20.86
N THR A 226 21.53 2.01 20.44
CA THR A 226 22.22 3.05 21.22
C THR A 226 21.59 4.42 20.96
N GLU A 227 21.89 5.42 21.80
CA GLU A 227 21.36 6.77 21.60
C GLU A 227 21.90 7.44 20.32
N GLU A 228 23.13 7.13 19.93
CA GLU A 228 23.69 7.60 18.66
C GLU A 228 22.90 7.03 17.47
N ARG A 229 22.58 5.74 17.52
CA ARG A 229 21.79 5.05 16.49
C ARG A 229 20.34 5.55 16.48
N SER A 230 19.74 5.77 17.65
CA SER A 230 18.39 6.33 17.80
C SER A 230 18.31 7.74 17.16
N SER A 231 19.32 8.58 17.41
CA SER A 231 19.43 9.91 16.79
C SER A 231 19.55 9.83 15.27
N ALA A 232 20.37 8.91 14.75
CA ALA A 232 20.52 8.69 13.32
C ALA A 232 19.22 8.20 12.64
N LEU A 233 18.47 7.32 13.32
CA LEU A 233 17.17 6.84 12.84
C LEU A 233 16.13 7.96 12.81
N ARG A 234 16.04 8.81 13.85
CA ARG A 234 15.15 9.99 13.87
C ARG A 234 15.46 10.95 12.71
N LYS A 235 16.76 11.23 12.47
CA LYS A 235 17.19 12.05 11.32
C LYS A 235 16.78 11.42 10.00
N THR A 236 16.96 10.11 9.85
CA THR A 236 16.58 9.37 8.63
C THR A 236 15.07 9.39 8.41
N LYS A 237 14.28 9.18 9.46
CA LYS A 237 12.81 9.29 9.45
C LYS A 237 12.36 10.68 9.02
N SER A 238 12.95 11.72 9.60
CA SER A 238 12.70 13.11 9.21
C SER A 238 12.98 13.36 7.73
N LEU A 239 14.10 12.87 7.20
CA LEU A 239 14.44 12.98 5.78
C LEU A 239 13.45 12.25 4.87
N ILE A 240 13.03 11.04 5.23
CA ILE A 240 12.06 10.26 4.44
C ILE A 240 10.72 10.97 4.37
N PHE A 241 10.19 11.43 5.51
CA PHE A 241 8.94 12.22 5.52
C PHE A 241 9.08 13.53 4.75
N THR A 242 10.23 14.19 4.87
CA THR A 242 10.52 15.39 4.08
C THR A 242 10.36 15.05 2.59
N ASN A 243 11.02 13.99 2.09
CA ASN A 243 10.95 13.57 0.69
C ASN A 243 9.55 13.12 0.25
N SER A 244 8.83 12.42 1.12
CA SER A 244 7.41 12.07 0.90
C SER A 244 6.55 13.32 0.71
N ALA A 245 6.71 14.34 1.56
CA ALA A 245 5.98 15.61 1.42
C ALA A 245 6.23 16.28 0.07
N ALA A 246 7.47 16.26 -0.44
CA ALA A 246 7.77 16.79 -1.77
C ALA A 246 7.02 16.05 -2.89
N CYS A 247 6.89 14.72 -2.79
CA CYS A 247 6.13 13.94 -3.77
C CYS A 247 4.64 14.30 -3.70
N LYS A 248 4.07 14.36 -2.49
CA LYS A 248 2.66 14.69 -2.27
C LYS A 248 2.30 16.09 -2.77
N LEU A 249 3.17 17.09 -2.55
CA LEU A 249 3.02 18.42 -3.15
C LEU A 249 2.99 18.37 -4.68
N LYS A 250 3.82 17.54 -5.32
CA LYS A 250 3.83 17.37 -6.78
C LYS A 250 2.59 16.66 -7.31
N LEU A 251 2.00 15.77 -6.51
CA LEU A 251 0.77 15.05 -6.83
C LEU A 251 -0.51 15.83 -6.47
N GLY A 252 -0.38 16.99 -5.82
CA GLY A 252 -1.52 17.80 -5.37
C GLY A 252 -2.16 17.35 -4.05
N ASP A 253 -1.58 16.37 -3.36
CA ASP A 253 -1.99 15.95 -2.01
C ASP A 253 -1.40 16.91 -0.96
N THR A 254 -2.01 18.10 -0.84
CA THR A 254 -1.51 19.17 0.01
C THR A 254 -1.68 18.88 1.51
N GLU A 255 -2.78 18.22 1.88
CA GLU A 255 -3.03 17.82 3.27
C GLU A 255 -2.06 16.72 3.71
N GLY A 256 -1.87 15.69 2.89
CA GLY A 256 -0.89 14.64 3.17
C GLY A 256 0.54 15.16 3.19
N ALA A 257 0.88 16.15 2.37
CA ALA A 257 2.18 16.81 2.41
C ALA A 257 2.38 17.59 3.71
N LEU A 258 1.36 18.33 4.18
CA LEU A 258 1.43 19.05 5.45
C LEU A 258 1.67 18.07 6.61
N LEU A 259 0.89 16.98 6.67
CA LEU A 259 1.04 15.97 7.71
C LEU A 259 2.45 15.36 7.72
N ASP A 260 3.01 15.02 6.55
CA ASP A 260 4.38 14.50 6.46
C ASP A 260 5.41 15.52 6.97
N THR A 261 5.23 16.81 6.69
CA THR A 261 6.16 17.83 7.21
C THR A 261 6.10 17.95 8.73
N GLU A 262 4.92 17.77 9.34
CA GLU A 262 4.78 17.75 10.79
C GLU A 262 5.48 16.55 11.41
N PHE A 263 5.33 15.36 10.82
CA PHE A 263 6.10 14.18 11.24
C PHE A 263 7.60 14.39 11.10
N ALA A 264 8.06 15.00 10.00
CA ALA A 264 9.46 15.30 9.81
C ALA A 264 10.04 16.23 10.89
N LEU A 265 9.26 17.24 11.31
CA LEU A 265 9.68 18.24 12.27
C LEU A 265 9.61 17.76 13.73
N ARG A 266 8.80 16.74 14.04
CA ARG A 266 8.80 16.11 15.38
C ARG A 266 10.16 15.49 15.73
N ASP A 267 10.83 14.91 14.74
CA ASP A 267 12.09 14.18 14.92
C ASP A 267 13.33 15.06 14.61
N ALA A 268 13.16 16.17 13.90
CA ALA A 268 14.21 17.16 13.63
C ALA A 268 13.60 18.56 13.37
N GLU A 269 13.44 19.34 14.43
CA GLU A 269 12.82 20.68 14.38
C GLU A 269 13.60 21.69 13.50
N ASP A 270 14.91 21.47 13.35
CA ASP A 270 15.83 22.27 12.55
C ASP A 270 15.88 21.85 11.07
N ASN A 271 15.02 20.93 10.62
CA ASN A 271 14.96 20.50 9.23
C ASN A 271 14.37 21.60 8.33
N VAL A 272 15.26 22.43 7.78
CA VAL A 272 14.93 23.57 6.89
C VAL A 272 14.09 23.14 5.69
N LYS A 273 14.38 21.98 5.09
CA LYS A 273 13.62 21.48 3.93
C LYS A 273 12.20 21.09 4.31
N ALA A 274 11.99 20.54 5.50
CA ALA A 274 10.66 20.24 6.01
C ALA A 274 9.88 21.53 6.30
N LEU A 275 10.49 22.52 6.97
CA LEU A 275 9.86 23.83 7.20
C LEU A 275 9.49 24.53 5.89
N PHE A 276 10.37 24.49 4.89
CA PHE A 276 10.11 25.06 3.57
C PHE A 276 8.92 24.36 2.89
N ARG A 277 8.90 23.03 2.87
CA ARG A 277 7.78 22.24 2.30
C ARG A 277 6.48 22.45 3.07
N GLN A 278 6.55 22.62 4.39
CA GLN A 278 5.39 22.96 5.23
C GLN A 278 4.79 24.31 4.82
N GLY A 279 5.64 25.32 4.61
CA GLY A 279 5.20 26.63 4.09
C GLY A 279 4.53 26.52 2.73
N GLN A 280 5.07 25.68 1.82
CA GLN A 280 4.46 25.42 0.51
C GLN A 280 3.09 24.74 0.63
N ALA A 281 2.96 23.74 1.50
CA ALA A 281 1.70 23.04 1.74
C ALA A 281 0.62 24.00 2.30
N ARG A 282 0.99 24.80 3.31
CA ARG A 282 0.09 25.82 3.91
C ARG A 282 -0.33 26.89 2.91
N MET A 283 0.59 27.34 2.05
CA MET A 283 0.26 28.25 0.94
C MET A 283 -0.78 27.66 -0.01
N ALA A 284 -0.68 26.37 -0.31
CA ALA A 284 -1.63 25.67 -1.18
C ALA A 284 -2.99 25.46 -0.51
N LEU A 285 -3.01 25.26 0.81
CA LEU A 285 -4.22 25.18 1.65
C LEU A 285 -4.83 26.55 1.98
N ASN A 286 -4.27 27.64 1.45
CA ASN A 286 -4.68 29.02 1.71
C ASN A 286 -4.55 29.46 3.19
N ASP A 287 -3.76 28.74 3.97
CA ASP A 287 -3.34 29.12 5.33
C ASP A 287 -2.07 29.98 5.27
N ILE A 288 -2.26 31.22 4.83
CA ILE A 288 -1.14 32.11 4.47
C ILE A 288 -0.35 32.57 5.69
N ASP A 289 -1.02 32.80 6.82
CA ASP A 289 -0.37 33.30 8.03
C ASP A 289 0.59 32.24 8.60
N SER A 290 0.14 31.00 8.75
CA SER A 290 1.01 29.90 9.19
C SER A 290 2.05 29.51 8.14
N ALA A 291 1.81 29.77 6.85
CA ALA A 291 2.86 29.61 5.84
C ALA A 291 4.02 30.60 6.02
N VAL A 292 3.71 31.87 6.33
CA VAL A 292 4.74 32.88 6.63
C VAL A 292 5.58 32.48 7.83
N GLU A 293 4.96 31.94 8.88
CA GLU A 293 5.69 31.42 10.05
C GLU A 293 6.66 30.30 9.68
N SER A 294 6.22 29.31 8.89
CA SER A 294 7.08 28.21 8.44
C SER A 294 8.26 28.70 7.60
N PHE A 295 8.01 29.60 6.64
CA PHE A 295 9.08 30.16 5.81
C PHE A 295 10.03 31.06 6.61
N GLN A 296 9.53 31.79 7.61
CA GLN A 296 10.38 32.62 8.47
C GLN A 296 11.31 31.73 9.30
N LYS A 297 10.79 30.68 9.94
CA LYS A 297 11.61 29.70 10.66
C LYS A 297 12.67 29.06 9.76
N ALA A 298 12.31 28.69 8.54
CA ALA A 298 13.26 28.14 7.57
C ALA A 298 14.37 29.16 7.22
N LEU A 299 14.00 30.43 7.03
CA LEU A 299 14.93 31.50 6.71
C LEU A 299 15.85 31.85 7.90
N ASP A 300 15.36 31.77 9.13
CA ASP A 300 16.16 32.04 10.33
C ASP A 300 17.29 31.00 10.46
N LEU A 301 17.06 29.76 10.01
CA LEU A 301 18.05 28.68 9.96
C LEU A 301 19.00 28.80 8.74
N GLU A 302 18.48 29.21 7.58
CA GLU A 302 19.28 29.43 6.36
C GLU A 302 19.10 30.86 5.79
N PRO A 303 19.72 31.90 6.41
CA PRO A 303 19.45 33.30 6.08
C PRO A 303 19.84 33.74 4.67
N ASN A 304 20.63 32.94 3.97
CA ASN A 304 21.14 33.25 2.63
C ASN A 304 20.38 32.54 1.50
N ASP A 305 19.40 31.69 1.82
CA ASP A 305 18.64 30.98 0.78
C ASP A 305 17.70 31.94 0.02
N SER A 306 17.99 32.10 -1.28
CA SER A 306 17.23 32.99 -2.16
C SER A 306 15.82 32.49 -2.49
N VAL A 307 15.61 31.17 -2.46
CA VAL A 307 14.32 30.53 -2.75
C VAL A 307 13.36 30.75 -1.58
N ILE A 308 13.82 30.53 -0.34
CA ILE A 308 13.04 30.77 0.87
C ILE A 308 12.64 32.25 0.95
N LYS A 309 13.58 33.18 0.71
CA LYS A 309 13.29 34.63 0.68
C LYS A 309 12.18 34.98 -0.32
N LYS A 310 12.22 34.39 -1.51
CA LYS A 310 11.23 34.63 -2.57
C LYS A 310 9.85 34.13 -2.16
N GLU A 311 9.74 32.90 -1.65
CA GLU A 311 8.47 32.33 -1.19
C GLU A 311 7.89 33.09 0.01
N LEU A 312 8.73 33.46 0.97
CA LEU A 312 8.34 34.29 2.11
C LEU A 312 7.80 35.66 1.67
N ALA A 313 8.46 36.31 0.71
CA ALA A 313 8.00 37.58 0.17
C ALA A 313 6.65 37.44 -0.56
N ALA A 314 6.46 36.36 -1.31
CA ALA A 314 5.19 36.07 -1.97
C ALA A 314 4.05 35.84 -0.95
N ALA A 315 4.32 35.09 0.12
CA ALA A 315 3.36 34.86 1.20
C ALA A 315 3.02 36.17 1.95
N LYS A 316 4.01 36.98 2.32
CA LYS A 316 3.81 38.29 2.95
C LYS A 316 3.01 39.25 2.06
N LYS A 317 3.24 39.23 0.75
CA LYS A 317 2.45 40.00 -0.22
C LYS A 317 0.98 39.59 -0.23
N LYS A 318 0.67 38.28 -0.23
CA LYS A 318 -0.72 37.80 -0.14
C LYS A 318 -1.45 38.31 1.11
N ILE A 319 -0.77 38.35 2.26
CA ILE A 319 -1.33 38.91 3.50
C ILE A 319 -1.62 40.41 3.34
N ALA A 320 -0.67 41.17 2.77
CA ALA A 320 -0.85 42.61 2.54
C ALA A 320 -2.03 42.89 1.59
N ASP A 321 -2.14 42.12 0.50
CA ASP A 321 -3.24 42.24 -0.47
C ASP A 321 -4.60 41.86 0.15
N ARG A 322 -4.63 40.85 1.04
CA ARG A 322 -5.84 40.49 1.82
C ARG A 322 -6.26 41.66 2.72
N ARG A 323 -5.33 42.21 3.52
CA ARG A 323 -5.59 43.36 4.42
C ARG A 323 -6.04 44.61 3.65
N ALA A 324 -5.45 44.88 2.48
CA ALA A 324 -5.85 46.01 1.65
C ALA A 324 -7.29 45.86 1.12
N ARG A 325 -7.68 44.65 0.70
CA ARG A 325 -9.06 44.34 0.28
C ARG A 325 -10.04 44.48 1.43
N GLU A 326 -9.72 43.94 2.61
CA GLU A 326 -10.53 44.08 3.83
C GLU A 326 -10.73 45.54 4.19
N LYS A 327 -9.66 46.34 4.24
CA LYS A 327 -9.73 47.78 4.52
C LYS A 327 -10.67 48.51 3.56
N LYS A 328 -10.58 48.21 2.26
CA LYS A 328 -11.44 48.80 1.22
C LYS A 328 -12.91 48.38 1.37
N ALA A 329 -13.17 47.14 1.80
CA ALA A 329 -14.52 46.65 2.07
C ALA A 329 -15.12 47.35 3.29
N PHE A 330 -14.38 47.43 4.40
CA PHE A 330 -14.83 48.12 5.62
C PHE A 330 -15.05 49.61 5.38
N SER A 331 -14.20 50.30 4.61
CA SER A 331 -14.41 51.72 4.31
C SER A 331 -15.71 52.02 3.57
N LYS A 332 -16.26 51.04 2.84
CA LYS A 332 -17.57 51.18 2.16
C LYS A 332 -18.77 50.98 3.09
N MET A 333 -18.57 50.48 4.31
CA MET A 333 -19.65 50.34 5.29
C MET A 333 -19.93 51.64 6.05
N PHE A 334 -19.01 52.61 5.98
CA PHE A 334 -19.09 53.89 6.69
C PHE A 334 -19.33 55.09 5.77
N ASN A 335 -19.53 54.86 4.47
CA ASN A 335 -19.93 55.84 3.45
C ASN A 335 -21.29 55.44 2.89
#